data_AF-A0A1F3NQL2-F1
#
_entry.id   AF-A0A1F3NQL2-F1
#
_cell.length_a   1.000
_cell.length_b   1.000
_cell.length_c   1.000
_cell.angle_alpha   90.00
_cell.angle_beta   90.00
_cell.angle_gamma   90.00
#
_symmetry.space_group_name_H-M   'P 1'
#
loop_
_entity.id
_entity.type
_entity.pdbx_description
1 polymer ?
#
loop_
_entity_poly.entity_id
_entity_poly.type
_entity_poly.pdbx_seq_one_letter_code
_entity_poly.pdbx_strand_id
1 'polypeptide(L)'
;MIHKKLGLSTFIFICMLQTLLQAQEVIPASGGDVSDTGGTASYSVGQVVYSCNTGTNGSVAQGVQQPHEISVLTELKEAKEIKLGISAHPNPTTGYLTLVVSNFELSTI
;
A
#
# COMPACT_ATOMS: atom_id res chain seq x y z
N MET A 1 -9.47 33.87 -21.24
CA MET A 1 -10.63 33.63 -20.33
C MET A 1 -10.98 32.13 -20.20
N ILE A 2 -10.85 31.35 -21.28
CA ILE A 2 -11.17 29.90 -21.32
C ILE A 2 -10.27 29.06 -20.37
N HIS A 3 -8.96 29.30 -20.33
CA HIS A 3 -8.05 28.56 -19.42
C HIS A 3 -8.37 28.75 -17.93
N LYS A 4 -8.81 29.96 -17.52
CA LYS A 4 -9.22 30.23 -16.14
C LYS A 4 -10.50 29.47 -15.77
N LYS A 5 -11.46 29.36 -16.72
CA LYS A 5 -12.68 28.59 -16.55
C LYS A 5 -12.41 27.08 -16.50
N LEU A 6 -11.49 26.59 -17.34
CA LEU A 6 -11.07 25.18 -17.34
C LEU A 6 -10.34 24.78 -16.06
N GLY A 7 -9.44 25.64 -15.55
CA GLY A 7 -8.76 25.43 -14.27
C GLY A 7 -9.74 25.37 -13.09
N LEU A 8 -10.70 26.31 -13.06
CA LEU A 8 -11.73 26.33 -12.02
C LEU A 8 -12.64 25.08 -12.07
N SER A 9 -13.04 24.66 -13.27
CA SER A 9 -13.84 23.43 -13.45
C SER A 9 -13.10 22.18 -13.00
N THR A 10 -11.79 22.09 -13.26
CA THR A 10 -10.96 20.96 -12.85
C THR A 10 -10.80 20.93 -11.32
N PHE A 11 -10.61 22.08 -10.69
CA PHE A 11 -10.54 22.20 -9.23
C PHE A 11 -11.84 21.73 -8.56
N ILE A 12 -12.99 22.18 -9.05
CA ILE A 12 -14.30 21.75 -8.54
C ILE A 12 -14.48 20.23 -8.69
N PHE A 13 -14.07 19.65 -9.81
CA PHE A 13 -14.15 18.21 -10.04
C PHE A 13 -13.29 17.43 -9.02
N ILE A 14 -12.06 17.86 -8.76
CA ILE A 14 -11.18 17.21 -7.76
C ILE A 14 -11.76 17.28 -6.35
N CYS A 15 -12.31 18.42 -5.94
CA CYS A 15 -12.94 18.56 -4.63
C CYS A 15 -14.16 17.62 -4.46
N MET A 16 -14.92 17.40 -5.53
CA MET A 16 -16.08 16.49 -5.51
C MET A 16 -15.69 15.00 -5.41
N LEU A 17 -14.48 14.62 -5.84
CA LEU A 17 -14.01 13.23 -5.79
C LEU A 17 -13.63 12.75 -4.38
N GLN A 18 -13.42 13.67 -3.43
CA GLN A 18 -12.97 13.32 -2.08
C GLN A 18 -14.05 12.60 -1.27
N THR A 19 -15.33 12.76 -1.60
CA THR A 19 -16.45 12.13 -0.88
C THR A 19 -16.63 10.65 -1.22
N LEU A 20 -15.99 10.17 -2.31
CA LEU A 20 -16.07 8.76 -2.73
C LEU A 20 -14.99 7.87 -2.08
N LEU A 21 -14.01 8.47 -1.39
CA LEU A 21 -12.96 7.70 -0.72
C LEU A 21 -13.50 7.14 0.60
N GLN A 22 -13.93 5.88 0.58
CA GLN A 22 -14.27 5.13 1.79
C GLN A 22 -13.04 4.30 2.20
N ALA A 23 -12.55 4.50 3.41
CA ALA A 23 -11.51 3.66 4.00
C ALA A 23 -12.14 2.44 4.68
N GLN A 24 -11.33 1.42 4.98
CA GLN A 24 -11.81 0.28 5.75
C GLN A 24 -12.07 0.71 7.20
N GLU A 25 -13.32 0.60 7.64
CA GLU A 25 -13.70 0.78 9.05
C GLU A 25 -13.74 -0.56 9.80
N VAL A 26 -13.33 -0.53 11.06
CA VAL A 26 -13.40 -1.68 11.98
C VAL A 26 -13.96 -1.22 13.32
N ILE A 27 -14.53 -2.16 14.07
CA ILE A 27 -14.86 -1.98 15.48
C ILE A 27 -13.74 -2.65 16.30
N PRO A 28 -12.67 -1.90 16.66
CA PRO A 28 -11.61 -2.46 17.45
C PRO A 28 -12.05 -2.57 18.92
N ALA A 29 -11.38 -3.41 19.70
CA ALA A 29 -11.66 -3.48 21.14
C ALA A 29 -11.18 -2.21 21.87
N SER A 30 -10.09 -1.62 21.38
CA SER A 30 -9.56 -0.32 21.81
C SER A 30 -8.74 0.30 20.67
N GLY A 31 -8.43 1.59 20.74
CA GLY A 31 -7.63 2.28 19.72
C GLY A 31 -7.52 3.77 20.01
N GLY A 32 -6.80 4.47 19.15
CA GLY A 32 -6.67 5.92 19.24
C GLY A 32 -5.74 6.51 18.19
N ASP A 33 -5.66 7.84 18.20
CA ASP A 33 -4.77 8.60 17.34
C ASP A 33 -3.63 9.19 18.19
N VAL A 34 -2.42 9.07 17.69
CA VAL A 34 -1.23 9.72 18.25
C VAL A 34 -0.78 10.77 17.26
N SER A 35 -0.65 12.01 17.74
CA SER A 35 -0.16 13.14 16.94
C SER A 35 1.04 13.74 17.66
N ASP A 36 2.15 13.85 16.93
CA ASP A 36 3.36 14.54 17.40
C ASP A 36 3.92 15.40 16.27
N THR A 37 4.94 16.19 16.57
CA THR A 37 5.72 16.99 15.62
C THR A 37 6.27 16.18 14.45
N GLY A 38 6.46 14.86 14.62
CA GLY A 38 6.88 13.92 13.58
C GLY A 38 5.76 13.37 12.69
N GLY A 39 4.49 13.68 12.96
CA GLY A 39 3.34 13.23 12.17
C GLY A 39 2.22 12.61 13.01
N THR A 40 1.22 12.06 12.32
CA THR A 40 0.04 11.44 12.93
C THR A 40 -0.01 9.96 12.60
N ALA A 41 -0.30 9.12 13.60
CA ALA A 41 -0.49 7.69 13.43
C ALA A 41 -1.75 7.25 14.19
N SER A 42 -2.58 6.45 13.54
CA SER A 42 -3.74 5.82 14.15
C SER A 42 -3.42 4.38 14.48
N TYR A 43 -3.87 3.89 15.64
CA TYR A 43 -3.68 2.50 16.05
C TYR A 43 -4.99 1.87 16.56
N SER A 44 -5.11 0.57 16.34
CA SER A 44 -6.22 -0.27 16.79
C SER A 44 -5.67 -1.47 17.56
N VAL A 45 -6.36 -1.87 18.61
CA VAL A 45 -6.03 -3.02 19.46
C VAL A 45 -7.24 -3.92 19.58
N GLY A 46 -7.09 -5.16 19.11
CA GLY A 46 -8.12 -6.18 19.14
C GLY A 46 -9.30 -5.89 18.21
N GLN A 47 -10.14 -6.90 17.99
CA GLN A 47 -11.29 -6.82 17.10
C GLN A 47 -12.48 -7.49 17.78
N VAL A 48 -13.58 -6.75 17.92
CA VAL A 48 -14.77 -7.26 18.66
C VAL A 48 -15.62 -8.17 17.77
N VAL A 49 -15.65 -7.90 16.47
CA VAL A 49 -16.45 -8.67 15.49
C VAL A 49 -15.53 -9.32 14.49
N TYR A 50 -15.30 -10.63 14.59
CA TYR A 50 -14.41 -11.41 13.71
C TYR A 50 -15.12 -12.57 12.98
N SER A 51 -16.43 -12.45 12.76
CA SER A 51 -17.22 -13.49 12.09
C SER A 51 -16.65 -13.82 10.71
N CYS A 52 -16.21 -15.06 10.55
CA CYS A 52 -15.75 -15.60 9.28
C CYS A 52 -16.89 -16.39 8.63
N ASN A 53 -17.47 -15.83 7.57
CA ASN A 53 -18.48 -16.52 6.79
C ASN A 53 -17.78 -17.38 5.74
N THR A 54 -17.93 -18.69 5.85
CA THR A 54 -17.37 -19.65 4.91
C THR A 54 -18.46 -20.16 3.97
N GLY A 55 -18.17 -20.21 2.68
CA GLY A 55 -19.02 -20.80 1.65
C GLY A 55 -18.19 -21.64 0.68
N THR A 56 -18.84 -22.37 -0.21
CA THR A 56 -18.16 -23.21 -1.22
C THR A 56 -17.20 -22.44 -2.12
N ASN A 57 -17.37 -21.13 -2.25
CA ASN A 57 -16.58 -20.28 -3.15
C ASN A 57 -15.53 -19.43 -2.41
N GLY A 58 -15.36 -19.60 -1.09
CA GLY A 58 -14.36 -18.89 -0.30
C GLY A 58 -14.83 -18.49 1.09
N SER A 59 -13.96 -17.79 1.81
CA SER A 59 -14.22 -17.28 3.16
C SER A 59 -14.12 -15.75 3.19
N VAL A 60 -15.08 -15.09 3.85
CA VAL A 60 -15.04 -13.65 4.11
C VAL A 60 -14.96 -13.43 5.61
N ALA A 61 -13.83 -12.91 6.07
CA ALA A 61 -13.65 -12.49 7.45
C ALA A 61 -14.13 -11.04 7.62
N GLN A 62 -15.36 -10.86 8.09
CA GLN A 62 -15.96 -9.54 8.25
C GLN A 62 -15.33 -8.81 9.44
N GLY A 63 -15.10 -7.52 9.28
CA GLY A 63 -14.53 -6.67 10.32
C GLY A 63 -13.05 -6.89 10.59
N VAL A 64 -12.34 -7.78 9.88
CA VAL A 64 -10.89 -7.96 10.09
C VAL A 64 -10.11 -6.92 9.31
N GLN A 65 -9.38 -6.06 10.02
CA GLN A 65 -8.32 -5.26 9.41
C GLN A 65 -7.21 -6.20 8.96
N GLN A 66 -6.99 -6.28 7.66
CA GLN A 66 -5.85 -7.01 7.11
C GLN A 66 -4.68 -6.03 7.11
N PRO A 67 -3.63 -6.25 7.92
CA PRO A 67 -2.45 -5.42 7.85
C PRO A 67 -1.86 -5.56 6.45
N HIS A 68 -1.70 -4.43 5.76
CA HIS A 68 -0.94 -4.40 4.51
C HIS A 68 0.55 -4.39 4.87
N GLU A 69 1.05 -5.54 5.29
CA GLU A 69 2.46 -5.71 5.64
C GLU A 69 3.29 -5.74 4.36
N ILE A 70 4.08 -4.69 4.13
CA ILE A 70 5.15 -4.72 3.13
C ILE A 70 6.34 -5.40 3.80
N SER A 71 6.31 -6.73 3.84
CA SER A 71 7.46 -7.50 4.29
C SER A 71 8.53 -7.45 3.21
N VAL A 72 9.63 -6.73 3.47
CA VAL A 72 10.82 -6.86 2.66
C VAL A 72 11.47 -8.18 3.04
N LEU A 73 11.06 -9.26 2.36
CA LEU A 73 11.71 -10.57 2.38
C LEU A 73 13.14 -10.40 1.85
N THR A 74 14.04 -9.93 2.70
CA THR A 74 15.49 -9.98 2.42
C THR A 74 15.99 -11.33 2.92
N GLU A 75 15.54 -12.40 2.26
CA GLU A 75 15.86 -13.79 2.59
C GLU A 75 17.30 -14.18 2.16
N LEU A 76 18.25 -13.25 2.21
CA LEU A 76 19.64 -13.51 1.83
C LEU A 76 20.59 -12.91 2.87
N LYS A 77 20.73 -13.62 3.99
CA LYS A 77 21.74 -13.36 5.03
C LYS A 77 23.20 -13.52 4.52
N GLU A 78 23.38 -13.97 3.27
CA GLU A 78 24.66 -14.43 2.71
C GLU A 78 24.94 -13.93 1.26
N ALA A 79 24.12 -13.03 0.69
CA ALA A 79 24.44 -12.49 -0.64
C ALA A 79 25.42 -11.32 -0.51
N LYS A 80 26.69 -11.55 -0.84
CA LYS A 80 27.72 -10.51 -0.99
C LYS A 80 27.20 -9.36 -1.86
N GLU A 81 26.89 -8.23 -1.24
CA GLU A 81 26.79 -6.85 -1.76
C GLU A 81 26.45 -6.64 -3.26
N ILE A 82 25.50 -7.39 -3.83
CA ILE A 82 24.97 -7.10 -5.17
C ILE A 82 23.95 -5.96 -5.02
N LYS A 83 24.23 -4.77 -5.56
CA LYS A 83 23.25 -3.67 -5.64
C LYS A 83 22.28 -3.94 -6.78
N LEU A 84 21.26 -4.75 -6.50
CA LEU A 84 20.17 -5.06 -7.43
C LEU A 84 19.00 -4.07 -7.23
N GLY A 85 18.74 -3.23 -8.22
CA GLY A 85 17.55 -2.40 -8.33
C GLY A 85 16.46 -3.11 -9.13
N ILE A 86 15.21 -3.01 -8.68
CA ILE A 86 14.06 -3.65 -9.33
C ILE A 86 13.03 -2.56 -9.68
N SER A 87 12.50 -2.60 -10.91
CA SER A 87 11.41 -1.72 -11.35
C SER A 87 10.31 -2.52 -12.04
N ALA A 88 9.07 -2.33 -11.57
CA ALA A 88 7.87 -2.94 -12.10
C ALA A 88 6.96 -1.85 -12.67
N HIS A 89 6.69 -1.86 -13.98
CA HIS A 89 5.73 -0.96 -14.60
C HIS A 89 4.90 -1.70 -15.68
N PRO A 90 3.57 -1.56 -15.68
CA PRO A 90 2.73 -0.89 -14.67
C PRO A 90 2.70 -1.67 -13.36
N ASN A 91 2.57 -1.02 -12.20
CA ASN A 91 2.37 -1.70 -10.91
C ASN A 91 0.85 -1.71 -10.61
N PRO A 92 0.17 -2.87 -10.59
CA PRO A 92 0.68 -4.25 -10.57
C PRO A 92 1.16 -4.79 -11.92
N THR A 93 2.35 -5.41 -11.97
CA THR A 93 2.94 -6.00 -13.19
C THR A 93 2.53 -7.47 -13.30
N THR A 94 1.98 -7.87 -14.45
CA THR A 94 1.56 -9.25 -14.74
C THR A 94 2.48 -9.99 -15.72
N GLY A 95 3.48 -9.31 -16.30
CA GLY A 95 4.29 -9.82 -17.39
C GLY A 95 5.80 -9.77 -17.13
N TYR A 96 6.40 -8.57 -17.16
CA TYR A 96 7.86 -8.43 -17.16
C TYR A 96 8.36 -7.49 -16.07
N LEU A 97 9.39 -7.92 -15.34
CA LEU A 97 10.08 -7.15 -14.31
C LEU A 97 11.44 -6.72 -14.84
N THR A 98 11.78 -5.44 -14.69
CA THR A 98 13.10 -4.93 -15.08
C THR A 98 14.04 -4.99 -13.88
N LEU A 99 15.12 -5.75 -14.01
CA LEU A 99 16.19 -5.90 -13.02
C LEU A 99 17.42 -5.12 -13.48
N VAL A 100 17.96 -4.27 -12.60
CA VAL A 100 19.15 -3.45 -12.86
C VAL A 100 20.20 -3.79 -11.81
N VAL A 101 21.31 -4.38 -12.23
CA VAL A 101 22.46 -4.61 -11.34
C VAL A 101 23.45 -3.46 -11.54
N SER A 102 23.72 -2.70 -10.48
CA SER A 102 24.74 -1.65 -10.46
C SER A 102 25.98 -2.15 -9.71
N ASN A 103 27.18 -1.76 -10.13
CA ASN A 103 28.46 -2.22 -9.54
C ASN A 103 28.68 -3.74 -9.56
N PHE A 104 28.43 -4.38 -10.71
CA PHE A 104 28.94 -5.72 -10.97
C PHE A 104 30.17 -5.61 -11.88
N GLU A 105 31.37 -5.82 -11.34
CA GLU A 105 32.54 -6.04 -12.18
C GLU A 105 32.43 -7.44 -12.80
N LEU A 106 32.23 -7.48 -14.13
CA LEU A 106 32.50 -8.68 -14.92
C LEU A 106 34.02 -8.91 -14.93
N SER A 107 34.58 -9.34 -13.80
CA SER A 107 35.93 -9.92 -13.81
C SER A 107 35.85 -11.13 -14.71
N THR A 108 36.52 -11.03 -15.85
CA THR A 108 36.60 -11.95 -16.99
C THR A 108 36.30 -13.41 -16.65
N ILE A 109 35.28 -13.97 -17.30
CA ILE A 109 35.20 -15.42 -17.58
C ILE A 109 36.23 -15.74 -18.66
#